data_AF-A0A7C9VEN8-F1
#
_entry.id   AF-A0A7C9VEN8-F1
#
_cell.length_a   1.000
_cell.length_b   1.000
_cell.length_c   1.000
_cell.angle_alpha   90.00
_cell.angle_beta   90.00
_cell.angle_gamma   90.00
#
_symmetry.space_group_name_H-M   'P 1'
#
loop_
_entity.id
_entity.type
_entity.pdbx_description
1 polymer ?
#
loop_
_entity_poly.entity_id
_entity_poly.type
_entity_poly.pdbx_seq_one_letter_code
_entity_poly.pdbx_strand_id
1 'polypeptide(L)'
;MSGKGEAMSTITLDDGDVLNTAHVVKLTKLRNGEYKFLMTDGSIATGRTNEPESKIWPIVPAAAGYRGIITDVIDREHFFEERAVIGWRICPGGNYALLEGRSTEEGYAAIQEPNGLVTDCDGNRFCNIQAFKAAVADEDAAFLKAAA
;
A
#
# COMPACT_ATOMS: atom_id res chain seq x y z
N MET A 1 10.95 1.94 33.37
CA MET A 1 10.89 1.50 31.96
C MET A 1 10.55 2.74 31.14
N SER A 2 11.52 3.26 30.39
CA SER A 2 11.37 4.51 29.63
C SER A 2 10.46 4.24 28.43
N GLY A 3 9.28 4.86 28.42
CA GLY A 3 8.41 4.87 27.25
C GLY A 3 9.16 5.55 26.12
N LYS A 4 9.52 4.79 25.09
CA LYS A 4 9.93 5.36 23.81
C LYS A 4 8.78 6.25 23.36
N GLY A 5 9.00 7.57 23.34
CA GLY A 5 8.04 8.51 22.78
C GLY A 5 7.74 8.05 21.36
N GLU A 6 6.49 7.70 21.09
CA GLU A 6 6.03 7.51 19.72
C GLU A 6 6.35 8.79 18.97
N ALA A 7 7.10 8.68 17.87
CA ALA A 7 7.30 9.80 16.99
C ALA A 7 5.94 10.19 16.43
N MET A 8 5.32 11.22 17.02
CA MET A 8 4.02 11.72 16.58
C MET A 8 4.17 12.26 15.17
N SER A 9 3.43 11.68 14.22
CA SER A 9 3.40 12.19 12.85
C SER A 9 2.52 13.44 12.81
N THR A 10 2.85 14.36 11.91
CA THR A 10 2.06 15.55 11.65
C THR A 10 1.68 15.66 10.19
N ILE A 11 0.57 16.35 9.92
CA ILE A 11 0.13 16.76 8.59
C ILE A 11 0.21 18.29 8.54
N THR A 12 1.02 18.81 7.63
CA THR A 12 1.03 20.25 7.33
C THR A 12 0.07 20.54 6.19
N LEU A 13 -0.85 21.47 6.42
CA LEU A 13 -1.79 21.97 5.43
C LEU A 13 -1.16 23.14 4.65
N ASP A 14 -1.65 23.40 3.44
CA ASP A 14 -1.14 24.46 2.55
C ASP A 14 -1.27 25.89 3.13
N ASP A 15 -2.19 26.11 4.08
CA ASP A 15 -2.36 27.37 4.80
C ASP A 15 -1.36 27.54 5.97
N GLY A 16 -0.53 26.53 6.23
CA GLY A 16 0.47 26.51 7.29
C GLY A 16 0.01 25.84 8.58
N ASP A 17 -1.25 25.42 8.69
CA ASP A 17 -1.74 24.69 9.86
C ASP A 17 -1.08 23.30 9.97
N VAL A 18 -0.81 22.88 11.20
CA VAL A 18 -0.18 21.58 11.49
C VAL A 18 -1.09 20.74 12.35
N LEU A 19 -1.55 19.63 11.80
CA LEU A 19 -2.40 18.66 12.49
C LEU A 19 -1.56 17.55 13.10
N ASN A 20 -1.83 17.20 14.35
CA ASN A 20 -1.28 15.99 14.97
C ASN A 20 -2.10 14.79 14.52
N THR A 21 -1.46 13.82 13.86
CA THR A 21 -2.19 12.68 13.27
C THR A 21 -2.74 11.72 14.32
N ALA A 22 -2.18 11.70 15.54
CA ALA A 22 -2.71 10.91 16.64
C ALA A 22 -4.12 11.34 17.06
N HIS A 23 -4.52 12.56 16.72
CA HIS A 23 -5.85 13.10 17.00
C HIS A 23 -6.80 13.03 15.80
N VAL A 24 -6.36 12.55 14.63
CA VAL A 24 -7.23 12.44 13.46
C VAL A 24 -8.04 11.15 13.57
N VAL A 25 -9.34 11.29 13.76
CA VAL A 25 -10.30 10.17 13.87
C VAL A 25 -10.84 9.77 12.50
N LYS A 26 -11.01 10.73 11.60
CA LYS A 26 -11.56 10.49 10.26
C LYS A 26 -10.97 11.45 9.25
N LEU A 27 -10.57 10.90 8.11
CA LEU A 27 -10.20 11.63 6.91
C LEU A 27 -11.33 11.54 5.86
N THR A 28 -11.59 12.61 5.14
CA THR A 28 -12.51 12.59 3.99
C THR A 28 -11.99 13.50 2.88
N LYS A 29 -11.75 12.93 1.69
CA LYS A 29 -11.40 13.71 0.49
C LYS A 29 -12.65 14.39 -0.07
N LEU A 30 -12.58 15.70 -0.26
CA LEU A 30 -13.66 16.53 -0.80
C LEU A 30 -13.54 16.66 -2.32
N ARG A 31 -14.66 17.01 -2.98
CA ARG A 31 -14.73 17.15 -4.46
C ARG A 31 -13.83 18.26 -5.01
N ASN A 32 -13.52 19.27 -4.20
CA ASN A 32 -12.63 20.39 -4.55
C ASN A 32 -11.13 20.06 -4.38
N GLY A 33 -10.80 18.82 -4.04
CA GLY A 33 -9.42 18.35 -3.82
C GLY A 33 -8.87 18.59 -2.42
N GLU A 34 -9.64 19.22 -1.52
CA GLU A 34 -9.26 19.36 -0.11
C GLU A 34 -9.53 18.08 0.68
N TYR A 35 -8.92 17.99 1.85
CA TYR A 35 -9.18 16.97 2.85
C TYR A 35 -9.86 17.59 4.07
N LYS A 36 -10.86 16.88 4.59
CA LYS A 36 -11.52 17.17 5.85
C LYS A 36 -11.04 16.18 6.91
N PHE A 37 -10.58 16.70 8.05
CA PHE A 37 -10.05 15.95 9.17
C PHE A 37 -10.97 16.14 10.37
N LEU A 38 -11.57 15.06 10.88
CA LEU A 38 -12.28 15.07 12.16
C LEU A 38 -11.29 14.74 13.28
N MET A 39 -11.20 15.61 14.27
CA MET A 39 -10.28 15.48 15.39
C MET A 39 -10.94 14.78 16.59
N THR A 40 -10.15 14.23 17.53
CA THR A 40 -10.65 13.54 18.73
C THR A 40 -11.47 14.44 19.67
N ASP A 41 -11.25 15.75 19.62
CA ASP A 41 -12.01 16.75 20.39
C ASP A 41 -13.32 17.18 19.71
N GLY A 42 -13.63 16.60 18.54
CA GLY A 42 -14.80 16.93 17.74
C GLY A 42 -14.61 18.12 16.80
N SER A 43 -13.46 18.79 16.83
CA SER A 43 -13.13 19.86 15.89
C SER A 43 -12.89 19.30 14.48
N ILE A 44 -13.01 20.18 13.49
CA ILE A 44 -12.83 19.85 12.08
C ILE A 44 -11.80 20.79 11.49
N ALA A 45 -10.70 20.23 10.98
CA ALA A 45 -9.78 20.95 10.11
C ALA A 45 -10.08 20.61 8.65
N THR A 46 -9.94 21.58 7.75
CA THR A 46 -10.11 21.37 6.31
C THR A 46 -8.98 22.09 5.58
N GLY A 47 -8.32 21.40 4.67
CA GLY A 47 -7.24 21.99 3.89
C GLY A 47 -6.64 21.02 2.88
N ARG A 48 -5.73 21.53 2.07
CA ARG A 48 -4.96 20.75 1.10
C ARG A 48 -3.66 20.28 1.74
N THR A 49 -3.22 19.09 1.38
CA THR A 49 -1.94 18.51 1.79
C THR A 49 -1.61 17.30 0.90
N ASN A 50 -0.35 16.88 0.91
CA ASN A 50 0.11 15.73 0.13
C ASN A 50 0.00 14.45 0.96
N GLU A 51 -0.74 13.47 0.44
CA GLU A 51 -0.86 12.10 0.96
C GLU A 51 -1.09 12.01 2.50
N PRO A 52 -2.12 12.68 3.06
CA PRO A 52 -2.38 12.68 4.51
C PRO A 52 -2.59 11.27 5.07
N GLU A 53 -3.12 10.35 4.26
CA GLU A 53 -3.33 8.94 4.62
C GLU A 53 -2.04 8.26 5.07
N SER A 54 -0.91 8.57 4.44
CA SER A 54 0.41 8.00 4.79
C SER A 54 0.88 8.39 6.20
N LYS A 55 0.33 9.46 6.77
CA LYS A 55 0.66 10.01 8.10
C LYS A 55 -0.32 9.56 9.19
N ILE A 56 -1.49 9.07 8.80
CA ILE A 56 -2.57 8.65 9.71
C ILE A 56 -2.52 7.14 9.97
N TRP A 57 -2.24 6.35 8.92
CA TRP A 57 -2.33 4.91 9.02
C TRP A 57 -1.05 4.30 9.60
N PRO A 58 -1.14 3.50 10.68
CA PRO A 58 0.04 2.94 11.33
C PRO A 58 0.74 1.93 10.42
N ILE A 59 2.06 1.90 10.56
CA ILE A 59 2.90 0.89 9.93
C ILE A 59 3.31 -0.11 11.01
N VAL A 60 2.94 -1.37 10.82
CA VAL A 60 3.38 -2.48 11.69
C VAL A 60 4.49 -3.27 10.99
N PRO A 61 5.55 -3.70 11.71
CA PRO A 61 6.57 -4.55 11.12
C PRO A 61 5.98 -5.85 10.55
N ALA A 62 6.49 -6.28 9.40
CA ALA A 62 6.11 -7.56 8.83
C ALA A 62 6.84 -8.71 9.52
N ALA A 63 6.18 -9.87 9.62
CA ALA A 63 6.86 -11.10 9.98
C ALA A 63 7.87 -11.47 8.86
N ALA A 64 8.96 -12.13 9.22
CA ALA A 64 9.96 -12.55 8.26
C ALA A 64 9.37 -13.56 7.25
N GLY A 65 9.83 -13.50 6.00
CA GLY A 65 9.49 -14.46 4.95
C GLY A 65 8.38 -14.02 4.00
N TYR A 66 7.68 -12.92 4.28
CA TYR A 66 6.76 -12.31 3.32
C TYR A 66 7.54 -11.61 2.20
N ARG A 67 7.09 -11.79 0.95
CA ARG A 67 7.66 -11.13 -0.23
C ARG A 67 6.56 -10.48 -1.07
N GLY A 68 6.82 -9.29 -1.59
CA GLY A 68 6.03 -8.70 -2.66
C GLY A 68 6.59 -9.10 -4.01
N ILE A 69 5.71 -9.41 -4.95
CA ILE A 69 6.04 -9.72 -6.34
C ILE A 69 5.69 -8.50 -7.17
N ILE A 70 6.71 -7.87 -7.73
CA ILE A 70 6.59 -6.75 -8.67
C ILE A 70 6.64 -7.34 -10.07
N THR A 71 5.75 -6.87 -10.93
CA THR A 71 5.69 -7.29 -12.34
C THR A 71 5.97 -6.09 -13.22
N ASP A 72 6.89 -6.23 -14.15
CA ASP A 72 7.13 -5.26 -15.22
C ASP A 72 7.02 -5.96 -16.57
N VAL A 73 6.68 -5.22 -17.62
CA VAL A 73 6.62 -5.73 -19.00
C VAL A 73 7.60 -4.95 -19.85
N ILE A 74 8.72 -5.60 -20.17
CA ILE A 74 9.78 -5.01 -20.99
C ILE A 74 9.87 -5.83 -22.27
N ASP A 75 9.78 -5.16 -23.43
CA ASP A 75 9.84 -5.82 -24.74
C ASP A 75 8.85 -6.99 -24.93
N ARG A 76 7.67 -6.90 -24.29
CA ARG A 76 6.61 -7.94 -24.24
C ARG A 76 6.95 -9.19 -23.42
N GLU A 77 7.99 -9.14 -22.61
CA GLU A 77 8.30 -10.19 -21.64
C GLU A 77 7.99 -9.70 -20.23
N HIS A 78 7.37 -10.57 -19.43
CA HIS A 78 7.11 -10.30 -18.03
C HIS A 78 8.36 -10.54 -17.18
N PHE A 79 8.79 -9.50 -16.50
CA PHE A 79 9.83 -9.56 -15.48
C PHE A 79 9.18 -9.59 -14.11
N PHE A 80 9.57 -10.57 -13.30
CA PHE A 80 9.07 -10.75 -11.95
C PHE A 80 10.20 -10.51 -10.96
N GLU A 81 10.09 -9.47 -10.16
CA GLU A 81 11.02 -9.17 -9.08
C GLU A 81 10.37 -9.48 -7.73
N GLU A 82 11.07 -10.24 -6.88
CA GLU A 82 10.63 -10.51 -5.51
C GLU A 82 11.40 -9.63 -4.52
N ARG A 83 10.68 -8.85 -3.71
CA ARG A 83 11.27 -8.01 -2.66
C ARG A 83 10.71 -8.37 -1.29
N ALA A 84 11.53 -8.28 -0.25
CA ALA A 84 11.05 -8.51 1.11
C ALA A 84 9.97 -7.50 1.50
N VAL A 85 8.90 -7.97 2.15
CA VAL A 85 7.95 -7.08 2.84
C VAL A 85 8.57 -6.71 4.19
N ILE A 86 8.81 -5.41 4.42
CA ILE A 86 9.41 -4.89 5.65
C ILE A 86 8.36 -4.38 6.64
N GLY A 87 7.14 -4.10 6.18
CA GLY A 87 6.04 -3.63 7.01
C GLY A 87 4.69 -3.67 6.31
N TRP A 88 3.64 -3.44 7.09
CA TRP A 88 2.26 -3.34 6.64
C TRP A 88 1.68 -2.01 7.05
N ARG A 89 1.14 -1.27 6.10
CA ARG A 89 0.30 -0.11 6.38
C ARG A 89 -1.12 -0.58 6.61
N ILE A 90 -1.67 -0.30 7.79
CA ILE A 90 -3.01 -0.74 8.18
C ILE A 90 -4.01 0.36 7.84
N CYS A 91 -4.80 0.16 6.79
CA CYS A 91 -5.83 1.10 6.34
C CYS A 91 -7.24 0.49 6.49
N PRO A 92 -8.31 1.30 6.57
CA PRO A 92 -9.68 0.79 6.57
C PRO A 92 -10.04 -0.05 5.33
N GLY A 93 -9.39 0.22 4.19
CA GLY A 93 -9.58 -0.52 2.94
C GLY A 93 -8.77 -1.82 2.83
N GLY A 94 -7.93 -2.13 3.82
CA GLY A 94 -7.05 -3.30 3.81
C GLY A 94 -5.63 -2.96 4.26
N ASN A 95 -4.81 -4.00 4.35
CA ASN A 95 -3.41 -3.87 4.71
C ASN A 95 -2.55 -3.84 3.45
N TYR A 96 -1.70 -2.82 3.32
CA TYR A 96 -0.84 -2.64 2.16
C TYR A 96 0.61 -2.96 2.51
N ALA A 97 1.28 -3.77 1.69
CA ALA A 97 2.67 -4.14 1.92
C ALA A 97 3.62 -2.96 1.65
N LEU A 98 4.63 -2.81 2.49
CA LEU A 98 5.79 -1.95 2.26
C LEU A 98 6.98 -2.85 1.92
N LEU A 99 7.53 -2.67 0.72
CA LEU A 99 8.63 -3.48 0.22
C LEU A 99 9.98 -2.83 0.52
N GLU A 100 11.02 -3.65 0.63
CA GLU A 100 12.39 -3.15 0.72
C GLU A 100 12.81 -2.41 -0.57
N GLY A 101 13.73 -1.47 -0.43
CA GLY A 101 14.26 -0.67 -1.54
C GLY A 101 13.50 0.63 -1.80
N ARG A 102 13.80 1.28 -2.93
CA ARG A 102 13.07 2.49 -3.33
C ARG A 102 11.65 2.11 -3.74
N SER A 103 10.69 2.90 -3.26
CA SER A 103 9.31 2.84 -3.75
C SER A 103 9.33 3.10 -5.25
N THR A 104 8.94 2.10 -6.02
CA THR A 104 8.45 2.31 -7.39
C THR A 104 7.00 2.78 -7.25
N GLU A 105 6.54 3.71 -8.08
CA GLU A 105 5.14 4.17 -8.06
C GLU A 105 4.16 3.03 -8.43
N GLU A 106 4.68 1.94 -8.99
CA GLU A 106 3.94 0.83 -9.61
C GLU A 106 3.41 -0.22 -8.62
N GLY A 107 3.71 -0.09 -7.32
CA GLY A 107 3.19 -1.01 -6.30
C GLY A 107 3.70 -2.45 -6.47
N TYR A 108 2.86 -3.44 -6.12
CA TYR A 108 3.13 -4.87 -6.27
C TYR A 108 1.93 -5.57 -6.88
N ALA A 109 2.16 -6.66 -7.60
CA ALA A 109 1.11 -7.46 -8.24
C ALA A 109 0.56 -8.56 -7.32
N ALA A 110 1.41 -9.10 -6.45
CA ALA A 110 1.03 -10.15 -5.52
C ALA A 110 1.90 -10.16 -4.26
N ILE A 111 1.42 -10.85 -3.23
CA ILE A 111 2.14 -11.15 -2.00
C ILE A 111 2.36 -12.65 -1.89
N GLN A 112 3.61 -13.04 -1.65
CA GLN A 112 3.97 -14.40 -1.26
C GLN A 112 4.10 -14.48 0.26
N GLU A 113 3.37 -15.41 0.85
CA GLU A 113 3.46 -15.78 2.26
C GLU A 113 4.72 -16.62 2.56
N PRO A 114 5.17 -16.70 3.83
CA PRO A 114 6.32 -17.52 4.21
C PRO A 114 6.19 -19.01 3.88
N ASN A 115 4.96 -19.52 3.76
CA ASN A 115 4.67 -20.90 3.38
C ASN A 115 4.74 -21.15 1.85
N GLY A 116 4.99 -20.10 1.06
CA GLY A 116 5.05 -20.15 -0.40
C GLY A 116 3.73 -19.86 -1.11
N LEU A 117 2.60 -19.73 -0.41
CA LEU A 117 1.32 -19.35 -0.99
C LEU A 117 1.42 -17.93 -1.57
N VAL A 118 0.83 -17.70 -2.75
CA VAL A 118 0.79 -16.39 -3.39
C VAL A 118 -0.66 -15.90 -3.45
N THR A 119 -0.90 -14.66 -3.07
CA THR A 119 -2.19 -13.97 -3.23
C THR A 119 -1.99 -12.72 -4.07
N ASP A 120 -2.70 -12.59 -5.18
CA ASP A 120 -2.65 -11.38 -6.02
C ASP A 120 -3.51 -10.24 -5.45
N CYS A 121 -3.45 -9.07 -6.09
CA CYS A 121 -4.21 -7.90 -5.67
C CYS A 121 -5.74 -8.04 -5.85
N ASP A 122 -6.20 -8.99 -6.65
CA ASP A 122 -7.62 -9.30 -6.86
C ASP A 122 -8.14 -10.35 -5.85
N GLY A 123 -7.25 -10.92 -5.04
CA GLY A 123 -7.57 -11.91 -4.01
C GLY A 123 -7.54 -13.35 -4.50
N ASN A 124 -7.06 -13.62 -5.71
CA ASN A 124 -6.84 -14.98 -6.19
C ASN A 124 -5.66 -15.60 -5.44
N ARG A 125 -5.77 -16.91 -5.17
CA ARG A 125 -4.77 -17.67 -4.41
C ARG A 125 -4.11 -18.73 -5.27
N PHE A 126 -2.79 -18.76 -5.22
CA PHE A 126 -1.94 -19.68 -5.96
C PHE A 126 -1.08 -20.48 -4.99
N CYS A 127 -0.88 -21.76 -5.28
CA CYS A 127 -0.11 -22.64 -4.40
C CYS A 127 1.38 -22.28 -4.31
N ASN A 128 1.91 -21.56 -5.31
CA ASN A 128 3.27 -21.05 -5.34
C ASN A 128 3.42 -19.98 -6.44
N ILE A 129 4.60 -19.36 -6.51
CA ILE A 129 4.95 -18.34 -7.50
C ILE A 129 4.89 -18.85 -8.95
N GLN A 130 5.17 -20.14 -9.21
CA GLN A 130 5.11 -20.68 -10.58
C GLN A 130 3.67 -20.75 -11.08
N ALA A 131 2.73 -21.13 -10.20
CA ALA A 131 1.30 -21.11 -10.51
C ALA A 131 0.80 -19.70 -10.78
N PHE A 132 1.27 -18.70 -10.02
CA PHE A 132 0.96 -17.29 -10.29
C PHE A 132 1.49 -16.83 -11.65
N LYS A 133 2.77 -17.09 -11.95
CA LYS A 133 3.38 -16.72 -13.26
C LYS A 133 2.67 -17.37 -14.44
N ALA A 134 2.24 -18.63 -14.29
CA ALA A 134 1.47 -19.33 -15.32
C ALA A 134 0.10 -18.66 -15.54
N ALA A 135 -0.58 -18.24 -14.47
CA ALA A 135 -1.87 -17.56 -14.59
C ALA A 135 -1.75 -16.21 -15.32
N VAL A 136 -0.72 -15.41 -15.01
CA VAL A 136 -0.44 -14.16 -15.73
C VAL A 136 -0.23 -14.42 -17.22
N ALA A 137 0.60 -15.42 -17.56
CA ALA A 137 0.85 -15.76 -18.96
C ALA A 137 -0.40 -16.25 -19.70
N ASP A 138 -1.28 -17.01 -19.03
CA ASP A 138 -2.56 -17.47 -19.59
C ASP A 138 -3.52 -16.29 -19.84
N GLU A 139 -3.56 -15.31 -18.93
CA GLU A 139 -4.35 -14.08 -19.07
C GLU A 139 -3.86 -13.22 -20.25
N ASP A 140 -2.54 -13.03 -20.39
CA ASP A 140 -1.95 -12.30 -21.52
C ASP A 140 -2.28 -12.99 -22.85
N ALA A 141 -2.16 -14.32 -22.90
CA ALA A 141 -2.48 -15.08 -24.10
C ALA A 141 -3.96 -14.97 -24.47
N ALA A 142 -4.86 -14.98 -23.47
CA ALA A 142 -6.29 -14.77 -23.68
C ALA A 142 -6.58 -13.36 -24.20
N PHE A 143 -5.93 -12.33 -23.63
CA PHE A 143 -6.07 -10.95 -24.07
C PHE A 143 -5.58 -10.76 -25.52
N LEU A 144 -4.40 -11.27 -25.86
CA LEU A 144 -3.86 -11.22 -27.22
C LEU A 144 -4.76 -11.94 -28.23
N LYS A 145 -5.34 -13.09 -27.85
CA LYS A 145 -6.28 -13.83 -28.69
C LYS A 145 -7.60 -13.07 -28.90
N ALA A 146 -8.07 -12.35 -27.89
CA ALA A 146 -9.29 -11.54 -28.00
C ALA A 146 -9.08 -10.25 -28.82
N ALA A 147 -7.84 -9.77 -28.91
CA ALA A 147 -7.46 -8.57 -29.66
C ALA A 147 -7.12 -8.84 -31.15
N ALA A 148 -7.07 -10.11 -31.57
CA ALA A 148 -6.79 -10.56 -32.94
C ALA A 148 -8.09 -10.85 -33.72
#